data_AF-A0A9P7K463-F1
#
_entry.id   AF-A0A9P7K463-F1
#
_cell.length_a   1.000
_cell.length_b   1.000
_cell.length_c   1.000
_cell.angle_alpha   90.00
_cell.angle_beta   90.00
_cell.angle_gamma   90.00
#
_symmetry.space_group_name_H-M   'P 1'
#
loop_
_entity.id
_entity.type
_entity.pdbx_description
1 polymer ?
#
loop_
_entity_poly.entity_id
_entity_poly.type
_entity_poly.pdbx_seq_one_letter_code
_entity_poly.pdbx_strand_id
1 'polypeptide(L)'
;MNSYPPELLAQLAPVMFVAGLDAFSAPSSQPSTPSTPISTKANEFSILATRLRDALQAQRKVAIWQPEKAKTFQVILVDKEVRFPPRKLVPPEDPYYSAAHSPLSPLTPTSPLHPDGLIAPIWIRKHTSLVPSVFVLFMRIFEYPQTTPVSPLDAPDSNREREKELEERKRDAELAAEVAIRKKATNERGIKLTAVLLATRKMLGENGWPICYDLLSKSMNQSDDPTLDTRLTFIRRQSGLDSRAALFVLSPVSPAELGEFVKSLQQALYEPALEYYTAHSKRVRRKRNRHSQAAAYPIPPQTSSIIARPLRPEGWTVRYEYKMACFAEFRGEDEVALKHYQDAHSMLVVMFGSTAILPPRTKRWAEAKVLADCINVKISKLYLYNNEHALALSHHNAHVRIFTDFSRGWGIGEETFEYWSWIARQHRILAELLEQGTRSTLTIPVHKPPPAMPNMILTASQIQNGVKGIPANALELDSIRSLGINPSHALQHPGFYYFMAAKCTELRRERFLAALEIENSQKVPMSSPGFMNEKKVDHLTIVLELYTKAYELFKKYAVVDPQSPTQGRLTLWIAYRIAQTYYQSGKYDMAIRLVTFFS
;
A
#
# COMPACT_ATOMS: atom_id res chain seq x y z
N MET A 1 -6.81 -9.12 -7.29
CA MET A 1 -6.28 -9.56 -5.98
C MET A 1 -7.35 -9.54 -4.89
N ASN A 2 -8.47 -10.27 -5.04
CA ASN A 2 -9.55 -10.27 -4.02
C ASN A 2 -9.40 -11.39 -2.97
N SER A 3 -8.37 -12.22 -3.09
CA SER A 3 -8.20 -13.43 -2.27
C SER A 3 -7.53 -13.21 -0.92
N TYR A 4 -6.96 -12.02 -0.70
CA TYR A 4 -6.23 -11.64 0.52
C TYR A 4 -6.66 -10.25 0.97
N PRO A 5 -6.55 -9.92 2.27
CA PRO A 5 -6.85 -8.58 2.76
C PRO A 5 -5.95 -7.54 2.06
N PRO A 6 -6.51 -6.55 1.35
CA PRO A 6 -5.73 -5.58 0.59
C PRO A 6 -4.79 -4.77 1.48
N GLU A 7 -5.15 -4.55 2.75
CA GLU A 7 -4.33 -3.82 3.71
C GLU A 7 -2.99 -4.53 3.97
N LEU A 8 -2.93 -5.86 3.93
CA LEU A 8 -1.68 -6.60 4.17
C LEU A 8 -0.77 -6.62 2.94
N LEU A 9 -1.29 -6.28 1.76
CA LEU A 9 -0.57 -6.32 0.49
C LEU A 9 -0.15 -4.94 -0.03
N ALA A 10 -0.92 -3.90 0.26
CA ALA A 10 -0.68 -2.53 -0.23
C ALA A 10 0.77 -2.06 0.02
N GLN A 11 1.36 -1.34 -0.95
CA GLN A 11 2.61 -0.62 -0.72
C GLN A 11 2.38 0.45 0.33
N LEU A 12 3.08 0.35 1.45
CA LEU A 12 2.97 1.31 2.53
C LEU A 12 3.75 2.59 2.20
N ALA A 13 3.21 3.74 2.61
CA ALA A 13 3.83 5.04 2.43
C ALA A 13 3.37 6.02 3.51
N PRO A 14 4.15 7.08 3.78
CA PRO A 14 3.79 8.08 4.77
C PRO A 14 2.39 8.65 4.54
N VAL A 15 1.61 8.78 5.62
CA VAL A 15 0.23 9.27 5.55
C VAL A 15 0.18 10.76 5.92
N MET A 16 -0.45 11.55 5.06
CA MET A 16 -0.71 12.97 5.29
C MET A 16 -2.20 13.20 5.47
N PHE A 17 -2.59 13.77 6.60
CA PHE A 17 -3.95 14.30 6.76
C PHE A 17 -3.98 15.74 6.29
N VAL A 18 -5.01 16.08 5.52
CA VAL A 18 -5.26 17.44 5.05
C VAL A 18 -6.65 17.86 5.50
N ALA A 19 -6.72 18.95 6.26
CA ALA A 19 -7.96 19.46 6.83
C ALA A 19 -8.22 20.91 6.45
N GLY A 20 -9.47 21.34 6.53
CA GLY A 20 -9.88 22.74 6.40
C GLY A 20 -10.18 23.22 4.99
N LEU A 21 -9.98 22.39 3.96
CA LEU A 21 -10.33 22.74 2.58
C LEU A 21 -11.84 22.79 2.33
N ASP A 22 -12.65 22.02 3.08
CA ASP A 22 -14.11 22.00 2.92
C ASP A 22 -14.79 23.32 3.29
N ALA A 23 -14.17 24.10 4.19
CA ALA A 23 -14.65 25.42 4.61
C ALA A 23 -14.69 26.45 3.47
N PHE A 24 -14.06 26.14 2.33
CA PHE A 24 -14.02 26.99 1.15
C PHE A 24 -14.92 26.47 0.02
N SER A 25 -15.58 25.32 0.19
CA SER A 25 -16.51 24.80 -0.81
C SER A 25 -17.77 25.65 -0.90
N ALA A 26 -18.29 25.87 -2.11
CA ALA A 26 -19.55 26.59 -2.28
C ALA A 26 -20.68 25.80 -1.61
N PRO A 27 -21.60 26.45 -0.87
CA PRO A 27 -22.71 25.75 -0.24
C PRO A 27 -23.54 25.04 -1.31
N SER A 28 -23.67 23.73 -1.19
CA SER A 28 -24.56 22.92 -2.02
C SER A 28 -26.00 23.38 -1.77
N SER A 29 -26.60 24.00 -2.79
CA SER A 29 -28.04 24.13 -3.04
C SER A 29 -28.97 23.98 -1.81
N GLN A 30 -29.14 25.04 -1.04
CA GLN A 30 -30.42 25.29 -0.37
C GLN A 30 -31.19 26.31 -1.24
N PRO A 31 -32.50 26.10 -1.49
CA PRO A 31 -33.31 27.09 -2.18
C PRO A 31 -33.66 28.21 -1.20
N SER A 32 -32.89 29.29 -1.19
CA SER A 32 -33.29 30.53 -0.51
C SER A 32 -32.93 31.76 -1.34
N THR A 33 -34.01 32.40 -1.80
CA THR A 33 -34.22 33.85 -2.08
C THR A 33 -33.10 34.66 -2.78
N PRO A 34 -33.43 35.37 -3.89
CA PRO A 34 -32.46 36.11 -4.69
C PRO A 34 -32.16 37.49 -4.09
N SER A 35 -31.24 37.59 -3.13
CA SER A 35 -30.64 38.89 -2.77
C SER A 35 -29.38 38.73 -1.92
N THR A 36 -28.28 38.25 -2.50
CA THR A 36 -26.94 38.63 -2.04
C THR A 36 -25.95 38.43 -3.19
N PRO A 37 -25.22 39.47 -3.63
CA PRO A 37 -24.18 39.28 -4.64
C PRO A 37 -23.10 38.38 -4.03
N ILE A 38 -22.98 37.15 -4.53
CA ILE A 38 -21.88 36.25 -4.19
C ILE A 38 -20.59 36.97 -4.61
N SER A 39 -19.81 37.40 -3.62
CA SER A 39 -18.54 38.08 -3.84
C SER A 39 -17.65 37.22 -4.73
N THR A 40 -17.20 37.75 -5.87
CA THR A 40 -16.30 37.08 -6.82
C THR A 40 -15.04 36.51 -6.14
N LYS A 41 -14.59 37.12 -5.04
CA LYS A 41 -13.47 36.66 -4.22
C LYS A 41 -13.74 35.34 -3.50
N ALA A 42 -14.98 35.08 -3.07
CA ALA A 42 -15.36 33.81 -2.46
C ALA A 42 -15.29 32.65 -3.48
N ASN A 43 -15.49 32.94 -4.76
CA ASN A 43 -15.36 31.96 -5.84
C ASN A 43 -13.90 31.60 -6.15
N GLU A 44 -12.94 32.51 -5.99
CA GLU A 44 -11.53 32.19 -6.26
C GLU A 44 -10.94 31.19 -5.26
N PHE A 45 -11.23 31.37 -3.97
CA PHE A 45 -10.78 30.44 -2.93
C PHE A 45 -11.48 29.09 -3.01
N SER A 46 -12.75 29.04 -3.43
CA SER A 46 -13.46 27.77 -3.64
C SER A 46 -12.86 26.99 -4.80
N ILE A 47 -12.52 27.66 -5.90
CA ILE A 47 -11.81 27.06 -7.03
C ILE A 47 -10.43 26.56 -6.60
N LEU A 48 -9.66 27.37 -5.86
CA LEU A 48 -8.35 26.97 -5.34
C LEU A 48 -8.45 25.75 -4.42
N ALA A 49 -9.43 25.72 -3.52
CA ALA A 49 -9.64 24.61 -2.61
C ALA A 49 -9.98 23.32 -3.37
N THR A 50 -10.86 23.37 -4.36
CA THR A 50 -11.17 22.21 -5.23
C THR A 50 -9.91 21.73 -5.95
N ARG A 51 -9.14 22.63 -6.58
CA ARG A 51 -7.89 22.27 -7.27
C ARG A 51 -6.85 21.68 -6.32
N LEU A 52 -6.73 22.19 -5.09
CA LEU A 52 -5.84 21.65 -4.07
C LEU A 52 -6.22 20.22 -3.69
N ARG A 53 -7.51 19.94 -3.51
CA ARG A 53 -8.01 18.59 -3.22
C ARG A 53 -7.64 17.63 -4.35
N ASP A 54 -7.92 18.01 -5.58
CA ASP A 54 -7.62 17.20 -6.76
C ASP A 54 -6.12 16.96 -6.91
N ALA A 55 -5.31 18.02 -6.80
CA ALA A 55 -3.85 17.93 -6.90
C ALA A 55 -3.24 17.05 -5.79
N LEU A 56 -3.73 17.15 -4.56
CA LEU A 56 -3.25 16.36 -3.43
C LEU A 56 -3.68 14.89 -3.51
N GLN A 57 -4.90 14.60 -3.99
CA GLN A 57 -5.40 13.23 -4.14
C GLN A 57 -4.86 12.51 -5.37
N ALA A 58 -4.50 13.25 -6.43
CA ALA A 58 -4.02 12.67 -7.69
C ALA A 58 -2.65 11.98 -7.58
N GLN A 59 -1.81 12.36 -6.62
CA GLN A 59 -0.40 11.96 -6.59
C GLN A 59 -0.18 10.48 -6.27
N ARG A 60 -0.99 9.89 -5.39
CA ARG A 60 -0.78 8.50 -4.96
C ARG A 60 -2.09 7.79 -4.68
N LYS A 61 -2.30 6.69 -5.41
CA LYS A 61 -3.38 5.74 -5.15
C LYS A 61 -2.83 4.50 -4.45
N VAL A 62 -3.62 3.94 -3.53
CA VAL A 62 -3.27 2.70 -2.83
C VAL A 62 -3.23 1.56 -3.84
N ALA A 63 -2.08 0.91 -3.96
CA ALA A 63 -1.84 -0.23 -4.83
C ALA A 63 -0.79 -1.14 -4.21
N ILE A 64 -0.72 -2.40 -4.64
CA ILE A 64 0.34 -3.33 -4.19
C ILE A 64 1.69 -2.95 -4.78
N TRP A 65 1.71 -2.54 -6.04
CA TRP A 65 2.91 -2.20 -6.80
C TRP A 65 3.01 -0.68 -7.00
N GLN A 66 4.05 -0.09 -6.43
CA GLN A 66 4.37 1.34 -6.50
C GLN A 66 5.91 1.47 -6.44
N PRO A 67 6.60 1.37 -7.59
CA PRO A 67 8.07 1.32 -7.65
C PRO A 67 8.69 2.72 -7.49
N GLU A 68 7.88 3.77 -7.55
CA GLU A 68 8.33 5.15 -7.49
C GLU A 68 8.86 5.49 -6.10
N LYS A 69 10.13 5.89 -6.04
CA LYS A 69 10.82 6.35 -4.81
C LYS A 69 10.59 7.83 -4.53
N ALA A 70 9.63 8.46 -5.20
CA ALA A 70 9.31 9.86 -4.97
C ALA A 70 8.82 10.06 -3.53
N LYS A 71 9.18 11.22 -2.96
CA LYS A 71 8.83 11.66 -1.60
C LYS A 71 7.34 12.04 -1.49
N THR A 72 6.47 11.10 -1.83
CA THR A 72 5.02 11.27 -1.91
C THR A 72 4.34 10.73 -0.67
N PHE A 73 3.13 11.22 -0.42
CA PHE A 73 2.28 10.79 0.68
C PHE A 73 1.06 10.06 0.17
N GLN A 74 0.53 9.17 1.00
CA GLN A 74 -0.88 8.82 0.94
C GLN A 74 -1.69 9.93 1.61
N VAL A 75 -2.33 10.78 0.79
CA VAL A 75 -3.11 11.92 1.29
C VAL A 75 -4.54 11.52 1.60
N ILE A 76 -5.04 11.94 2.76
CA ILE A 76 -6.41 11.73 3.20
C ILE A 76 -6.99 13.06 3.63
N LEU A 77 -8.08 13.46 2.97
CA LEU A 77 -8.85 14.64 3.34
C LEU A 77 -9.71 14.31 4.55
N VAL A 78 -9.63 15.14 5.59
CA VAL A 78 -10.31 14.92 6.86
C VAL A 78 -10.97 16.21 7.36
N ASP A 79 -11.98 16.05 8.21
CA ASP A 79 -12.57 17.18 8.92
C ASP A 79 -11.52 17.88 9.80
N LYS A 80 -11.71 19.18 10.04
CA LYS A 80 -10.89 19.92 11.00
C LYS A 80 -10.92 19.22 12.34
N GLU A 81 -12.05 18.82 12.88
CA GLU A 81 -12.17 18.22 14.22
C GLU A 81 -11.99 16.69 14.26
N VAL A 82 -11.28 16.12 13.28
CA VAL A 82 -11.00 14.68 13.24
C VAL A 82 -10.31 14.20 14.53
N ARG A 83 -10.87 13.15 15.13
CA ARG A 83 -10.32 12.52 16.35
C ARG A 83 -9.46 11.31 15.99
N PHE A 84 -8.27 11.24 16.60
CA PHE A 84 -7.43 10.06 16.47
C PHE A 84 -7.92 8.90 17.34
N PRO A 85 -7.84 7.64 16.86
CA PRO A 85 -8.18 6.48 17.67
C PRO A 85 -7.40 6.44 18.99
N PRO A 86 -8.03 5.95 20.08
CA PRO A 86 -7.38 5.88 21.38
C PRO A 86 -6.16 4.95 21.36
N ARG A 87 -5.08 5.34 22.06
CA ARG A 87 -3.83 4.56 22.15
C ARG A 87 -3.98 3.34 23.05
N LYS A 88 -4.76 3.48 24.12
CA LYS A 88 -5.09 2.49 25.14
C LYS A 88 -6.60 2.55 25.39
N LEU A 89 -7.17 1.49 25.96
CA LEU A 89 -8.61 1.45 26.28
C LEU A 89 -9.06 2.52 27.27
N VAL A 90 -8.12 3.03 28.05
CA VAL A 90 -8.38 3.90 29.19
C VAL A 90 -7.78 5.29 28.90
N PRO A 91 -8.41 6.39 29.36
CA PRO A 91 -7.83 7.74 29.25
C PRO A 91 -6.49 7.89 29.98
N PRO A 92 -5.62 8.83 29.56
CA PRO A 92 -4.34 9.09 30.23
C PRO A 92 -4.44 9.43 31.72
N GLU A 93 -5.55 10.04 32.15
CA GLU A 93 -5.80 10.49 33.53
C GLU A 93 -6.16 9.34 34.49
N ASP A 94 -6.43 8.15 33.95
CA ASP A 94 -6.83 7.01 34.76
C ASP A 94 -5.61 6.34 35.42
N PRO A 95 -5.66 6.01 36.73
CA PRO A 95 -4.59 5.31 37.43
C PRO A 95 -4.14 4.00 36.75
N TYR A 96 -5.04 3.30 36.08
CA TYR A 96 -4.77 2.03 35.39
C TYR A 96 -4.20 2.22 33.98
N TYR A 97 -4.00 3.46 33.52
CA TYR A 97 -3.49 3.74 32.18
C TYR A 97 -2.14 3.07 31.91
N SER A 98 -1.25 2.99 32.90
CA SER A 98 0.09 2.40 32.76
C SER A 98 0.02 0.91 32.36
N ALA A 99 -0.87 0.15 33.00
CA ALA A 99 -1.14 -1.27 32.73
C ALA A 99 -2.02 -1.49 31.49
N ALA A 100 -2.81 -0.50 31.07
CA ALA A 100 -3.70 -0.65 29.94
C ALA A 100 -2.97 -0.91 28.61
N HIS A 101 -3.57 -1.78 27.80
CA HIS A 101 -3.07 -2.16 26.50
C HIS A 101 -3.84 -1.48 25.36
N SER A 102 -3.25 -1.54 24.17
CA SER A 102 -3.91 -1.05 22.95
C SER A 102 -5.16 -1.88 22.66
N PRO A 103 -6.26 -1.28 22.15
CA PRO A 103 -7.46 -2.02 21.75
C PRO A 103 -7.20 -3.14 20.72
N LEU A 104 -6.08 -3.06 19.98
CA LEU A 104 -5.66 -4.07 19.00
C LEU A 104 -4.60 -5.05 19.57
N SER A 105 -4.47 -5.14 20.89
CA SER A 105 -3.57 -6.08 21.56
C SER A 105 -4.27 -7.41 21.83
N PRO A 106 -3.62 -8.57 21.70
CA PRO A 106 -4.16 -9.85 22.15
C PRO A 106 -4.32 -9.89 23.68
N LEU A 107 -3.60 -9.02 24.40
CA LEU A 107 -3.74 -8.84 25.85
C LEU A 107 -5.00 -8.03 26.24
N THR A 108 -5.79 -7.59 25.27
CA THR A 108 -7.02 -6.82 25.51
C THR A 108 -8.24 -7.69 25.23
N PRO A 109 -9.09 -7.99 26.21
CA PRO A 109 -10.22 -8.92 26.04
C PRO A 109 -11.18 -8.59 24.89
N THR A 110 -11.43 -7.31 24.64
CA THR A 110 -12.31 -6.83 23.56
C THR A 110 -11.67 -6.81 22.17
N SER A 111 -10.38 -7.17 22.08
CA SER A 111 -9.63 -7.18 20.82
C SER A 111 -10.00 -8.40 19.96
N PRO A 112 -10.08 -8.26 18.63
CA PRO A 112 -10.23 -9.42 17.73
C PRO A 112 -9.04 -10.39 17.82
N LEU A 113 -7.91 -9.92 18.34
CA LEU A 113 -6.70 -10.72 18.56
C LEU A 113 -6.68 -11.39 19.93
N HIS A 114 -7.65 -11.21 20.81
CA HIS A 114 -7.64 -11.87 22.12
C HIS A 114 -7.90 -13.38 22.00
N PRO A 115 -7.16 -14.25 22.72
CA PRO A 115 -6.01 -13.99 23.59
C PRO A 115 -4.63 -14.08 22.91
N ASP A 116 -4.59 -14.58 21.67
CA ASP A 116 -3.39 -15.16 21.04
C ASP A 116 -3.26 -14.86 19.53
N GLY A 117 -3.93 -13.82 19.05
CA GLY A 117 -3.86 -13.40 17.65
C GLY A 117 -2.56 -12.68 17.28
N LEU A 118 -2.11 -12.89 16.04
CA LEU A 118 -0.89 -12.30 15.48
C LEU A 118 -1.12 -10.86 14.98
N ILE A 119 -1.54 -10.68 13.73
CA ILE A 119 -1.77 -9.36 13.14
C ILE A 119 -3.12 -9.37 12.46
N ALA A 120 -3.96 -8.37 12.77
CA ALA A 120 -5.22 -8.14 12.08
C ALA A 120 -5.04 -7.03 11.03
N PRO A 121 -5.74 -7.09 9.87
CA PRO A 121 -5.70 -6.04 8.84
C PRO A 121 -6.00 -4.63 9.39
N ILE A 122 -6.87 -4.52 10.39
CA ILE A 122 -7.19 -3.25 11.05
C ILE A 122 -5.98 -2.55 11.69
N TRP A 123 -4.92 -3.29 12.04
CA TRP A 123 -3.68 -2.70 12.51
C TRP A 123 -2.97 -1.90 11.42
N ILE A 124 -2.94 -2.40 10.18
CA ILE A 124 -2.42 -1.65 9.03
C ILE A 124 -3.37 -0.50 8.68
N ARG A 125 -4.68 -0.74 8.67
CA ARG A 125 -5.69 0.31 8.43
C ARG A 125 -5.52 1.51 9.36
N LYS A 126 -5.17 1.27 10.64
CA LYS A 126 -4.84 2.34 11.58
C LYS A 126 -3.73 3.26 11.05
N HIS A 127 -2.66 2.69 10.49
CA HIS A 127 -1.49 3.43 10.02
C HIS A 127 -1.56 3.90 8.57
N THR A 128 -2.60 3.48 7.83
CA THR A 128 -2.84 3.87 6.44
C THR A 128 -4.07 4.76 6.27
N SER A 129 -4.96 4.84 7.27
CA SER A 129 -6.23 5.58 7.13
C SER A 129 -6.67 6.37 8.36
N LEU A 130 -6.24 6.01 9.58
CA LEU A 130 -6.80 6.60 10.81
C LEU A 130 -5.82 7.50 11.57
N VAL A 131 -4.51 7.35 11.34
CA VAL A 131 -3.47 8.13 12.01
C VAL A 131 -2.43 8.54 10.97
N PRO A 132 -2.18 9.84 10.80
CA PRO A 132 -1.17 10.32 9.88
C PRO A 132 0.21 10.36 10.54
N SER A 133 1.25 10.47 9.71
CA SER A 133 2.58 10.90 10.14
C SER A 133 2.73 12.42 10.18
N VAL A 134 1.99 13.14 9.35
CA VAL A 134 1.95 14.62 9.30
C VAL A 134 0.52 15.14 9.10
N PHE A 135 0.22 16.31 9.66
CA PHE A 135 -1.09 16.93 9.58
C PHE A 135 -0.96 18.33 8.96
N VAL A 136 -1.69 18.58 7.88
CA VAL A 136 -1.74 19.88 7.18
C VAL A 136 -3.10 20.52 7.41
N LEU A 137 -3.11 21.71 7.98
CA LEU A 137 -4.33 22.47 8.27
C LEU A 137 -4.40 23.71 7.37
N PHE A 138 -5.36 23.71 6.44
CA PHE A 138 -5.65 24.87 5.61
C PHE A 138 -6.62 25.81 6.35
N MET A 139 -6.28 27.08 6.39
CA MET A 139 -7.11 28.13 6.98
C MET A 139 -6.98 29.38 6.14
N ARG A 140 -7.89 30.35 6.31
CA ARG A 140 -7.81 31.63 5.62
C ARG A 140 -7.47 32.72 6.63
N ILE A 141 -6.53 33.59 6.26
CA ILE A 141 -6.26 34.78 7.05
C ILE A 141 -7.44 35.75 6.87
N PHE A 142 -7.89 36.36 7.97
CA PHE A 142 -8.98 37.33 7.89
C PHE A 142 -8.46 38.61 7.21
N GLU A 143 -9.21 39.07 6.22
CA GLU A 143 -8.96 40.32 5.51
C GLU A 143 -10.18 41.21 5.71
N TYR A 144 -9.96 42.39 6.29
CA TYR A 144 -11.04 43.35 6.51
C TYR A 144 -11.65 43.77 5.15
N PRO A 145 -12.99 43.69 4.96
CA PRO A 145 -13.62 44.06 3.70
C PRO A 145 -13.31 45.50 3.30
N GLN A 146 -12.71 45.68 2.13
CA GLN A 146 -12.49 47.01 1.57
C GLN A 146 -13.81 47.59 1.08
N THR A 147 -14.21 48.74 1.60
CA THR A 147 -15.18 49.59 0.93
C THR A 147 -14.44 50.48 -0.05
N THR A 148 -14.84 50.47 -1.31
CA THR A 148 -14.44 51.50 -2.27
C THR A 148 -14.80 52.85 -1.67
N PRO A 149 -13.86 53.80 -1.51
CA PRO A 149 -14.20 55.14 -1.09
C PRO A 149 -15.19 55.72 -2.10
N VAL A 150 -16.27 56.32 -1.62
CA VAL A 150 -17.31 56.90 -2.47
C VAL A 150 -16.77 58.14 -3.21
N SER A 151 -15.70 58.76 -2.67
CA SER A 151 -15.00 59.89 -3.25
C SER A 151 -13.48 59.78 -3.08
N PRO A 152 -12.66 60.14 -4.10
CA PRO A 152 -11.19 60.24 -3.99
C PRO A 152 -10.68 61.29 -2.99
N LEU A 153 -11.58 62.12 -2.44
CA LEU A 153 -11.29 63.21 -1.50
C LEU A 153 -11.63 62.86 -0.03
N ASP A 154 -12.16 61.67 0.24
CA ASP A 154 -12.42 61.23 1.62
C ASP A 154 -11.09 61.03 2.36
N ALA A 155 -10.89 61.79 3.45
CA ALA A 155 -9.75 61.61 4.33
C ALA A 155 -9.79 60.20 4.97
N PRO A 156 -8.63 59.54 5.18
CA PRO A 156 -8.59 58.25 5.88
C PRO A 156 -9.20 58.42 7.28
N ASP A 157 -10.31 57.73 7.53
CA ASP A 157 -10.98 57.76 8.82
C ASP A 157 -10.14 56.99 9.85
N SER A 158 -9.38 57.73 10.66
CA SER A 158 -8.48 57.16 11.68
C SER A 158 -9.18 56.22 12.67
N ASN A 159 -10.49 56.38 12.90
CA ASN A 159 -11.25 55.46 13.74
C ASN A 159 -11.48 54.12 13.04
N ARG A 160 -11.70 54.15 11.73
CA ARG A 160 -11.91 52.96 10.91
C ARG A 160 -10.64 52.14 10.72
N GLU A 161 -9.49 52.79 10.61
CA GLU A 161 -8.19 52.10 10.57
C GLU A 161 -7.89 51.40 11.90
N ARG A 162 -8.18 52.03 13.04
CA ARG A 162 -8.07 51.39 14.36
C ARG A 162 -9.04 50.22 14.51
N GLU A 163 -10.27 50.36 14.04
CA GLU A 163 -11.26 49.28 14.08
C GLU A 163 -10.80 48.08 13.23
N LYS A 164 -10.30 48.34 12.02
CA LYS A 164 -9.67 47.33 11.16
C LYS A 164 -8.53 46.60 11.88
N GLU A 165 -7.59 47.33 12.46
CA GLU A 165 -6.44 46.73 13.15
C GLU A 165 -6.87 45.88 14.35
N LEU A 166 -7.84 46.36 15.14
CA LEU A 166 -8.40 45.64 16.28
C LEU A 166 -9.11 44.36 15.85
N GLU A 167 -9.91 44.40 14.79
CA GLU A 167 -10.62 43.23 14.28
C GLU A 167 -9.66 42.20 13.67
N GLU A 168 -8.70 42.64 12.85
CA GLU A 168 -7.66 41.76 12.30
C GLU A 168 -6.84 41.10 13.42
N ARG A 169 -6.44 41.85 14.44
CA ARG A 169 -5.72 41.33 15.60
C ARG A 169 -6.55 40.33 16.39
N LYS A 170 -7.85 40.58 16.57
CA LYS A 170 -8.78 39.66 17.25
C LYS A 170 -8.90 38.35 16.47
N ARG A 171 -9.10 38.43 15.15
CA ARG A 171 -9.22 37.25 14.27
C ARG A 171 -7.92 36.46 14.18
N ASP A 172 -6.77 37.13 14.15
CA ASP A 172 -5.47 36.48 14.17
C ASP A 172 -5.22 35.76 15.51
N ALA A 173 -5.70 36.32 16.63
CA ALA A 173 -5.62 35.67 17.94
C ALA A 173 -6.51 34.42 18.02
N GLU A 174 -7.73 34.47 17.48
CA GLU A 174 -8.63 33.31 17.36
C GLU A 174 -8.00 32.21 16.50
N LEU A 175 -7.45 32.59 15.33
CA LEU A 175 -6.76 31.70 14.40
C LEU A 175 -5.54 31.02 15.04
N ALA A 176 -4.72 31.80 15.76
CA ALA A 176 -3.56 31.29 16.47
C ALA A 176 -3.95 30.32 17.60
N ALA A 177 -5.07 30.57 18.30
CA ALA A 177 -5.60 29.69 19.33
C ALA A 177 -6.09 28.34 18.74
N GLU A 178 -6.80 28.36 17.61
CA GLU A 178 -7.23 27.14 16.90
C GLU A 178 -6.00 26.28 16.52
N VAL A 179 -4.96 26.90 15.95
CA VAL A 179 -3.71 26.21 15.61
C VAL A 179 -3.00 25.67 16.86
N ALA A 180 -2.95 26.45 17.95
CA ALA A 180 -2.30 26.01 19.20
C ALA A 180 -2.98 24.76 19.79
N ILE A 181 -4.31 24.74 19.82
CA ILE A 181 -5.10 23.58 20.29
C ILE A 181 -4.80 22.37 19.41
N ARG A 182 -4.82 22.53 18.08
CA ARG A 182 -4.52 21.44 17.16
C ARG A 182 -3.09 20.94 17.31
N LYS A 183 -2.13 21.85 17.44
CA LYS A 183 -0.71 21.55 17.64
C LYS A 183 -0.51 20.70 18.89
N LYS A 184 -1.17 21.04 20.00
CA LYS A 184 -1.10 20.27 21.24
C LYS A 184 -1.57 18.82 21.00
N ALA A 185 -2.74 18.65 20.39
CA ALA A 185 -3.31 17.33 20.12
C ALA A 185 -2.44 16.46 19.18
N THR A 186 -1.84 17.05 18.14
CA THR A 186 -0.94 16.33 17.22
C THR A 186 0.42 16.03 17.86
N ASN A 187 0.96 16.97 18.65
CA ASN A 187 2.27 16.82 19.30
C ASN A 187 2.28 15.71 20.36
N GLU A 188 1.20 15.55 21.14
CA GLU A 188 1.02 14.38 22.03
C GLU A 188 1.09 13.05 21.26
N ARG A 189 0.74 13.08 19.97
CA ARG A 189 0.80 11.94 19.08
C ARG A 189 2.16 11.77 18.38
N GLY A 190 3.05 12.76 18.50
CA GLY A 190 4.32 12.85 17.77
C GLY A 190 4.12 13.22 16.29
N ILE A 191 2.96 13.77 15.93
CA ILE A 191 2.58 14.13 14.57
C ILE A 191 2.93 15.60 14.36
N LYS A 192 3.69 15.92 13.31
CA LYS A 192 3.99 17.31 12.94
C LYS A 192 2.75 17.98 12.36
N LEU A 193 2.37 19.13 12.92
CA LEU A 193 1.34 20.01 12.37
C LEU A 193 2.02 21.10 11.51
N THR A 194 1.44 21.34 10.33
CA THR A 194 1.79 22.44 9.44
C THR A 194 0.52 23.18 9.05
N ALA A 195 0.50 24.50 9.25
CA ALA A 195 -0.59 25.36 8.83
C ALA A 195 -0.30 25.96 7.45
N VAL A 196 -1.30 25.99 6.58
CA VAL A 196 -1.26 26.71 5.30
C VAL A 196 -2.31 27.82 5.36
N LEU A 197 -1.86 29.06 5.33
CA LEU A 197 -2.73 30.23 5.37
C LEU A 197 -3.02 30.69 3.94
N LEU A 198 -4.29 30.68 3.58
CA LEU A 198 -4.79 31.23 2.33
C LEU A 198 -4.95 32.75 2.49
N ALA A 199 -4.31 33.51 1.60
CA ALA A 199 -4.36 34.98 1.56
C ALA A 199 -4.56 35.47 0.13
N THR A 200 -5.16 36.64 -0.07
CA THR A 200 -5.34 37.24 -1.39
C THR A 200 -3.99 37.75 -1.94
N ARG A 201 -3.78 37.70 -3.27
CA ARG A 201 -2.56 38.19 -3.93
C ARG A 201 -2.17 39.63 -3.55
N LYS A 202 -3.16 40.48 -3.28
CA LYS A 202 -2.95 41.88 -2.88
C LYS A 202 -2.18 42.05 -1.56
N MET A 203 -2.28 41.09 -0.64
CA MET A 203 -1.52 41.08 0.62
C MET A 203 -0.06 40.64 0.42
N LEU A 204 0.30 40.13 -0.77
CA LEU A 204 1.64 39.64 -1.10
C LEU A 204 2.46 40.64 -1.93
N GLY A 205 1.97 41.86 -2.15
CA GLY A 205 2.79 42.98 -2.65
C GLY A 205 2.54 43.48 -4.08
N GLU A 206 1.54 43.00 -4.82
CA GLU A 206 1.18 43.66 -6.09
C GLU A 206 0.25 44.86 -5.83
N ASN A 207 0.88 46.03 -5.70
CA ASN A 207 0.20 47.32 -5.78
C ASN A 207 -0.65 47.35 -7.06
N GLY A 208 -1.94 47.67 -6.92
CA GLY A 208 -2.83 47.82 -8.05
C GLY A 208 -2.38 48.94 -8.97
N TRP A 209 -1.75 48.58 -10.08
CA TRP A 209 -1.66 49.40 -11.29
C TRP A 209 -1.76 48.47 -12.52
N PRO A 210 -2.62 48.78 -13.50
CA PRO A 210 -2.77 47.95 -14.68
C PRO A 210 -1.56 48.17 -15.62
N ILE A 211 -1.03 47.05 -16.13
CA ILE A 211 -0.14 46.94 -17.31
C ILE A 211 1.30 47.42 -17.06
N CYS A 212 2.24 46.48 -17.02
CA CYS A 212 3.55 46.51 -17.70
C CYS A 212 4.16 45.09 -17.63
N TYR A 213 4.50 44.54 -18.80
CA TYR A 213 5.32 43.35 -18.93
C TYR A 213 6.71 43.56 -18.29
N ASP A 214 7.29 42.46 -17.81
CA ASP A 214 8.75 42.23 -17.63
C ASP A 214 9.36 42.46 -16.22
N LEU A 215 9.64 41.38 -15.48
CA LEU A 215 11.00 41.00 -15.04
C LEU A 215 11.04 39.71 -14.22
N LEU A 216 11.53 38.69 -14.90
CA LEU A 216 12.38 37.56 -14.51
C LEU A 216 12.80 37.42 -13.02
N SER A 217 12.47 36.25 -12.46
CA SER A 217 13.16 35.52 -11.40
C SER A 217 13.48 36.26 -10.09
N LYS A 218 12.58 36.17 -9.10
CA LYS A 218 12.97 36.25 -7.68
C LYS A 218 12.14 35.30 -6.83
N SER A 219 12.87 34.58 -5.98
CA SER A 219 12.46 33.52 -5.06
C SER A 219 11.18 33.80 -4.28
N MET A 220 10.22 32.88 -4.39
CA MET A 220 8.92 32.80 -3.71
C MET A 220 9.05 32.55 -2.18
N ASN A 221 9.58 33.50 -1.41
CA ASN A 221 9.68 33.39 0.06
C ASN A 221 9.75 34.72 0.85
N GLN A 222 9.38 35.87 0.27
CA GLN A 222 9.30 37.12 1.02
C GLN A 222 8.07 37.91 0.55
N SER A 223 7.10 38.08 1.43
CA SER A 223 5.98 39.01 1.24
C SER A 223 6.50 40.43 1.42
N ASP A 224 6.46 41.26 0.38
CA ASP A 224 6.96 42.64 0.45
C ASP A 224 6.00 43.62 1.19
N ASP A 225 4.99 43.11 1.91
CA ASP A 225 4.10 43.88 2.80
C ASP A 225 4.52 43.71 4.28
N PRO A 226 5.09 44.74 4.93
CA PRO A 226 5.54 44.66 6.33
C PRO A 226 4.40 44.39 7.32
N THR A 227 3.15 44.68 6.94
CA THR A 227 1.98 44.45 7.79
C THR A 227 1.61 42.97 7.84
N LEU A 228 1.64 42.27 6.70
CA LEU A 228 1.40 40.83 6.63
C LEU A 228 2.49 40.05 7.37
N ASP A 229 3.76 40.41 7.18
CA ASP A 229 4.89 39.76 7.88
C ASP A 229 4.76 39.90 9.41
N THR A 230 4.28 41.04 9.90
CA THR A 230 4.01 41.26 11.33
C THR A 230 2.89 40.37 11.83
N ARG A 231 1.78 40.26 11.08
CA ARG A 231 0.65 39.37 11.42
C ARG A 231 1.05 37.90 11.40
N LEU A 232 1.78 37.44 10.38
CA LEU A 232 2.29 36.06 10.28
C LEU A 232 3.25 35.74 11.44
N THR A 233 4.12 36.68 11.81
CA THR A 233 5.02 36.53 12.96
C THR A 233 4.24 36.43 14.27
N PHE A 234 3.19 37.25 14.45
CA PHE A 234 2.29 37.16 15.60
C PHE A 234 1.60 35.80 15.67
N ILE A 235 0.98 35.35 14.57
CA ILE A 235 0.29 34.05 14.51
C ILE A 235 1.25 32.91 14.82
N ARG A 236 2.45 32.91 14.22
CA ARG A 236 3.47 31.88 14.45
C ARG A 236 3.91 31.82 15.91
N ARG A 237 4.17 32.98 16.53
CA ARG A 237 4.57 33.06 17.95
C ARG A 237 3.44 32.61 18.88
N GLN A 238 2.22 33.11 18.65
CA GLN A 238 1.07 32.85 19.51
C GLN A 238 0.57 31.40 19.41
N SER A 239 0.62 30.80 18.21
CA SER A 239 0.31 29.38 18.00
C SER A 239 1.41 28.42 18.47
N GLY A 240 2.61 28.97 18.75
CA GLY A 240 3.81 28.22 19.09
C GLY A 240 4.34 27.36 17.95
N LEU A 241 4.01 27.62 16.69
CA LEU A 241 4.51 26.84 15.56
C LEU A 241 6.05 26.90 15.49
N ASP A 242 6.66 25.78 15.13
CA ASP A 242 8.13 25.69 15.00
C ASP A 242 8.62 26.57 13.83
N SER A 243 9.90 26.90 13.83
CA SER A 243 10.49 27.80 12.86
C SER A 243 10.60 27.25 11.44
N ARG A 244 10.62 25.92 11.29
CA ARG A 244 10.90 25.23 10.02
C ARG A 244 9.68 24.50 9.46
N ALA A 245 9.21 24.96 8.29
CA ALA A 245 8.14 24.31 7.52
C ALA A 245 6.84 24.05 8.31
N ALA A 246 6.53 24.93 9.26
CA ALA A 246 5.33 24.83 10.09
C ALA A 246 4.21 25.78 9.64
N LEU A 247 4.55 26.81 8.85
CA LEU A 247 3.62 27.79 8.31
C LEU A 247 3.95 28.05 6.84
N PHE A 248 2.96 27.92 5.96
CA PHE A 248 3.04 28.30 4.55
C PHE A 248 1.96 29.33 4.27
N VAL A 249 2.21 30.22 3.31
CA VAL A 249 1.21 31.16 2.78
C VAL A 249 0.96 30.82 1.33
N LEU A 250 -0.31 30.75 0.93
CA LEU A 250 -0.72 30.43 -0.44
C LEU A 250 -1.77 31.43 -0.89
N SER A 251 -1.56 32.02 -2.06
CA SER A 251 -2.57 32.81 -2.75
C SER A 251 -3.22 32.03 -3.89
N PRO A 252 -4.34 32.50 -4.44
CA PRO A 252 -4.88 31.94 -5.68
C PRO A 252 -3.83 31.98 -6.80
N VAL A 253 -3.33 30.80 -7.16
CA VAL A 253 -2.27 30.61 -8.16
C VAL A 253 -2.77 29.85 -9.38
N SER A 254 -1.99 29.91 -10.46
CA SER A 254 -2.23 29.10 -11.64
C SER A 254 -2.11 27.60 -11.32
N PRO A 255 -2.67 26.69 -12.14
CA PRO A 255 -2.55 25.25 -11.91
C PRO A 255 -1.11 24.72 -11.87
N ALA A 256 -0.19 25.33 -12.62
CA ALA A 256 1.21 24.92 -12.66
C ALA A 256 1.94 25.25 -11.33
N GLU A 257 1.80 26.49 -10.86
CA GLU A 257 2.33 26.96 -9.57
C GLU A 257 1.73 26.17 -8.40
N LEU A 258 0.46 25.75 -8.51
CA LEU A 258 -0.16 24.88 -7.52
C LEU A 258 0.53 23.51 -7.42
N GLY A 259 0.90 22.93 -8.56
CA GLY A 259 1.67 21.69 -8.60
C GLY A 259 3.03 21.82 -7.92
N GLU A 260 3.73 22.94 -8.14
CA GLU A 260 5.00 23.25 -7.49
C GLU A 260 4.85 23.46 -5.98
N PHE A 261 3.80 24.16 -5.55
CA PHE A 261 3.48 24.34 -4.14
C PHE A 261 3.26 22.99 -3.45
N VAL A 262 2.43 22.11 -4.02
CA VAL A 262 2.15 20.79 -3.43
C VAL A 262 3.44 19.96 -3.34
N LYS A 263 4.29 19.99 -4.37
CA LYS A 263 5.59 19.31 -4.36
C LYS A 263 6.51 19.85 -3.25
N SER A 264 6.60 21.17 -3.11
CA SER A 264 7.37 21.85 -2.06
C SER A 264 6.87 21.49 -0.66
N LEU A 265 5.55 21.54 -0.45
CA LEU A 265 4.90 21.17 0.80
C LEU A 265 5.26 19.72 1.20
N GLN A 266 5.15 18.78 0.27
CA GLN A 266 5.50 17.38 0.56
C GLN A 266 6.98 17.18 0.84
N GLN A 267 7.85 17.81 0.07
CA GLN A 267 9.30 17.73 0.29
C GLN A 267 9.69 18.23 1.68
N ALA A 268 9.06 19.32 2.15
CA ALA A 268 9.31 19.88 3.48
C ALA A 268 8.77 19.02 4.63
N LEU A 269 7.73 18.20 4.36
CA LEU A 269 7.08 17.35 5.36
C LEU A 269 7.56 15.90 5.36
N TYR A 270 8.32 15.48 4.35
CA TYR A 270 8.77 14.10 4.22
C TYR A 270 9.68 13.68 5.36
N GLU A 271 10.69 14.48 5.71
CA GLU A 271 11.62 14.15 6.79
C GLU A 271 10.92 14.02 8.17
N PRO A 272 10.07 14.98 8.59
CA PRO A 272 9.24 14.80 9.79
C PRO A 272 8.37 13.54 9.79
N ALA A 273 7.90 13.12 8.61
CA ALA A 273 7.13 11.89 8.49
C ALA A 273 7.99 10.64 8.74
N LEU A 274 9.24 10.62 8.26
CA LEU A 274 10.19 9.51 8.52
C LEU A 274 10.56 9.43 10.00
N GLU A 275 10.76 10.57 10.67
CA GLU A 275 11.01 10.63 12.11
C GLU A 275 9.86 10.02 12.92
N TYR A 276 8.62 10.29 12.52
CA TYR A 276 7.43 9.69 13.13
C TYR A 276 7.51 8.16 13.12
N TYR A 277 7.80 7.54 11.96
CA TYR A 277 7.89 6.09 11.86
C TYR A 277 9.14 5.53 12.56
N THR A 278 10.25 6.27 12.55
CA THR A 278 11.46 5.92 13.32
C THR A 278 11.17 5.84 14.81
N ALA A 279 10.40 6.78 15.37
CA ALA A 279 9.96 6.73 16.76
C ALA A 279 9.04 5.52 17.04
N HIS A 280 8.20 5.12 16.08
CA HIS A 280 7.39 3.91 16.19
C HIS A 280 8.24 2.63 16.20
N SER A 281 9.21 2.51 15.30
CA SER A 281 10.18 1.41 15.28
C SER A 281 10.93 1.28 16.60
N LYS A 282 11.44 2.40 17.16
CA LYS A 282 12.09 2.41 18.48
C LYS A 282 11.18 1.88 19.60
N ARG A 283 9.88 2.21 19.58
CA ARG A 283 8.91 1.71 20.56
C ARG A 283 8.63 0.21 20.40
N VAL A 284 8.52 -0.28 19.16
CA VAL A 284 8.34 -1.71 18.88
C VAL A 284 9.56 -2.50 19.33
N ARG A 285 10.78 -2.04 19.00
CA ARG A 285 12.03 -2.69 19.42
C ARG A 285 12.15 -2.82 20.94
N ARG A 286 11.82 -1.76 21.69
CA ARG A 286 11.78 -1.80 23.17
C ARG A 286 10.78 -2.84 23.69
N LYS A 287 9.61 -2.98 23.04
CA LYS A 287 8.60 -3.99 23.41
C LYS A 287 9.05 -5.41 23.10
N ARG A 288 9.71 -5.62 21.96
CA ARG A 288 10.31 -6.90 21.58
C ARG A 288 11.31 -7.34 22.64
N ASN A 289 12.28 -6.49 22.98
CA ASN A 289 13.31 -6.81 23.97
C ASN A 289 12.72 -7.19 25.35
N ARG A 290 11.64 -6.53 25.78
CA ARG A 290 10.93 -6.91 27.02
C ARG A 290 10.30 -8.30 26.95
N HIS A 291 9.69 -8.68 25.82
CA HIS A 291 9.07 -10.01 25.68
C HIS A 291 10.11 -11.11 25.52
N SER A 292 11.20 -10.84 24.81
CA SER A 292 12.34 -11.76 24.71
C SER A 292 12.95 -12.05 26.09
N GLN A 293 13.05 -11.03 26.96
CA GLN A 293 13.54 -11.20 28.34
C GLN A 293 12.51 -11.87 29.26
N ALA A 294 11.22 -11.53 29.15
CA ALA A 294 10.17 -12.13 29.98
C ALA A 294 9.95 -13.62 29.70
N ALA A 295 10.23 -14.09 28.47
CA ALA A 295 10.17 -15.50 28.09
C ALA A 295 11.23 -16.38 28.79
N ALA A 296 12.20 -15.79 29.50
CA ALA A 296 13.22 -16.51 30.27
C ALA A 296 12.70 -17.03 31.63
N TYR A 297 11.51 -16.61 32.08
CA TYR A 297 10.89 -17.10 33.31
C TYR A 297 9.80 -18.13 32.96
N PRO A 298 9.87 -19.37 33.47
CA PRO A 298 8.87 -20.38 33.18
C PRO A 298 7.52 -19.97 33.78
N ILE A 299 6.50 -19.86 32.92
CA ILE A 299 5.11 -19.68 33.36
C ILE A 299 4.67 -21.02 33.97
N PRO A 300 4.18 -21.07 35.22
CA PRO A 300 3.72 -22.32 35.82
C PRO A 300 2.57 -22.91 34.99
N PRO A 301 2.49 -24.25 34.85
CA PRO A 301 1.44 -24.89 34.08
C PRO A 301 0.08 -24.61 34.73
N GLN A 302 -0.73 -23.75 34.10
CA GLN A 302 -2.09 -23.52 34.54
C GLN A 302 -2.98 -24.69 34.12
N THR A 303 -3.54 -25.37 35.11
CA THR A 303 -4.34 -26.61 35.00
C THR A 303 -5.83 -26.36 34.71
N SER A 304 -6.25 -25.13 34.39
CA SER A 304 -7.65 -24.81 34.11
C SER A 304 -7.90 -24.53 32.62
N SER A 305 -8.86 -25.26 32.04
CA SER A 305 -9.30 -25.16 30.64
C SER A 305 -10.14 -23.91 30.34
N ILE A 306 -10.34 -23.02 31.31
CA ILE A 306 -11.27 -21.88 31.25
C ILE A 306 -10.54 -20.55 30.97
N ILE A 307 -9.22 -20.48 31.16
CA ILE A 307 -8.45 -19.24 30.95
C ILE A 307 -7.83 -19.26 29.54
N ALA A 308 -8.21 -18.27 28.74
CA ALA A 308 -7.74 -18.09 27.37
C ALA A 308 -6.19 -18.04 27.33
N ARG A 309 -5.55 -19.00 26.64
CA ARG A 309 -4.08 -19.14 26.64
C ARG A 309 -3.41 -17.90 26.03
N PRO A 310 -2.44 -17.28 26.71
CA PRO A 310 -1.78 -16.09 26.20
C PRO A 310 -0.91 -16.41 24.98
N LEU A 311 -0.66 -15.39 24.15
CA LEU A 311 0.23 -15.48 22.99
C LEU A 311 1.63 -15.94 23.38
N ARG A 312 2.12 -16.99 22.71
CA ARG A 312 3.46 -17.57 22.90
C ARG A 312 4.59 -16.64 22.42
N PRO A 313 5.86 -16.85 22.86
CA PRO A 313 7.00 -16.03 22.46
C PRO A 313 7.23 -15.94 20.94
N GLU A 314 7.00 -17.03 20.20
CA GLU A 314 7.11 -17.09 18.73
C GLU A 314 6.11 -16.12 18.09
N GLY A 315 4.86 -16.14 18.58
CA GLY A 315 3.82 -15.24 18.12
C GLY A 315 4.15 -13.77 18.42
N TRP A 316 4.75 -13.47 19.57
CA TRP A 316 5.24 -12.11 19.85
C TRP A 316 6.34 -11.69 18.89
N THR A 317 7.26 -12.60 18.54
CA THR A 317 8.33 -12.35 17.59
C THR A 317 7.77 -12.00 16.21
N VAL A 318 6.89 -12.84 15.65
CA VAL A 318 6.20 -12.56 14.37
C VAL A 318 5.56 -11.17 14.37
N ARG A 319 4.86 -10.83 15.46
CA ARG A 319 4.17 -9.54 15.56
C ARG A 319 5.12 -8.36 15.57
N TYR A 320 6.25 -8.46 16.25
CA TYR A 320 7.19 -7.34 16.32
C TYR A 320 8.00 -7.21 15.04
N GLU A 321 8.44 -8.31 14.44
CA GLU A 321 9.15 -8.30 13.17
C GLU A 321 8.25 -7.77 12.04
N TYR A 322 7.00 -8.23 11.94
CA TYR A 322 6.05 -7.70 10.97
C TYR A 322 5.81 -6.18 11.12
N LYS A 323 5.70 -5.68 12.36
CA LYS A 323 5.52 -4.25 12.61
C LYS A 323 6.76 -3.44 12.25
N MET A 324 7.95 -3.95 12.55
CA MET A 324 9.22 -3.33 12.16
C MET A 324 9.34 -3.27 10.63
N ALA A 325 8.98 -4.35 9.94
CA ALA A 325 8.94 -4.40 8.48
C ALA A 325 8.02 -3.32 7.89
N CYS A 326 6.79 -3.21 8.42
CA CYS A 326 5.84 -2.19 7.96
C CYS A 326 6.37 -0.76 8.19
N PHE A 327 6.99 -0.47 9.34
CA PHE A 327 7.57 0.85 9.61
C PHE A 327 8.84 1.14 8.81
N ALA A 328 9.57 0.13 8.34
CA ALA A 328 10.63 0.31 7.35
C ALA A 328 10.05 0.59 5.96
N GLU A 329 8.98 -0.11 5.54
CA GLU A 329 8.29 0.15 4.27
C GLU A 329 7.68 1.57 4.24
N PHE A 330 7.06 2.02 5.34
CA PHE A 330 6.60 3.41 5.47
C PHE A 330 7.71 4.45 5.30
N ARG A 331 8.99 4.08 5.54
CA ARG A 331 10.14 4.97 5.37
C ARG A 331 10.79 4.85 3.99
N GLY A 332 10.36 3.89 3.16
CA GLY A 332 11.03 3.56 1.90
C GLY A 332 12.37 2.83 2.09
N GLU A 333 12.60 2.22 3.26
CA GLU A 333 13.80 1.42 3.54
C GLU A 333 13.56 -0.04 3.15
N ASP A 334 13.51 -0.31 1.83
CA ASP A 334 13.09 -1.60 1.27
C ASP A 334 13.92 -2.79 1.76
N GLU A 335 15.25 -2.64 1.87
CA GLU A 335 16.16 -3.70 2.35
C GLU A 335 15.91 -4.06 3.82
N VAL A 336 15.69 -3.04 4.66
CA VAL A 336 15.40 -3.22 6.08
C VAL A 336 14.01 -3.86 6.25
N ALA A 337 13.04 -3.44 5.45
CA ALA A 337 11.71 -4.03 5.42
C ALA A 337 11.77 -5.50 4.99
N LEU A 338 12.52 -5.81 3.93
CA LEU A 338 12.73 -7.16 3.40
C LEU A 338 13.26 -8.10 4.49
N LYS A 339 14.32 -7.70 5.20
CA LYS A 339 14.90 -8.50 6.28
C LYS A 339 13.88 -8.81 7.38
N HIS A 340 13.16 -7.79 7.87
CA HIS A 340 12.16 -8.00 8.90
C HIS A 340 10.96 -8.85 8.41
N TYR A 341 10.58 -8.76 7.14
CA TYR A 341 9.57 -9.65 6.56
C TYR A 341 10.06 -11.10 6.48
N GLN A 342 11.32 -11.33 6.09
CA GLN A 342 11.92 -12.67 6.07
C GLN A 342 11.99 -13.28 7.47
N ASP A 343 12.38 -12.50 8.48
CA ASP A 343 12.45 -12.95 9.88
C ASP A 343 11.04 -13.31 10.40
N ALA A 344 10.03 -12.49 10.07
CA ALA A 344 8.64 -12.77 10.41
C ALA A 344 8.10 -14.04 9.71
N HIS A 345 8.44 -14.23 8.43
CA HIS A 345 8.04 -15.42 7.66
C HIS A 345 8.70 -16.69 8.20
N SER A 346 10.00 -16.64 8.48
CA SER A 346 10.76 -17.76 9.04
C SER A 346 10.18 -18.20 10.39
N MET A 347 9.81 -17.25 11.26
CA MET A 347 9.16 -17.58 12.53
C MET A 347 7.74 -18.14 12.35
N LEU A 348 6.98 -17.67 11.35
CA LEU A 348 5.68 -18.28 11.01
C LEU A 348 5.85 -19.74 10.56
N VAL A 349 6.88 -20.04 9.75
CA VAL A 349 7.19 -21.42 9.33
C VAL A 349 7.48 -22.30 10.55
N VAL A 350 8.27 -21.81 11.52
CA VAL A 350 8.51 -22.52 12.80
C VAL A 350 7.21 -22.78 13.55
N MET A 351 6.32 -21.79 13.65
CA MET A 351 5.02 -21.96 14.31
C MET A 351 4.13 -22.99 13.61
N PHE A 352 4.11 -23.02 12.28
CA PHE A 352 3.34 -24.01 11.49
C PHE A 352 3.92 -25.43 11.56
N GLY A 353 5.22 -25.56 11.85
CA GLY A 353 5.86 -26.86 12.10
C GLY A 353 5.30 -27.62 13.31
N SER A 354 4.53 -26.96 14.19
CA SER A 354 3.89 -27.60 15.34
C SER A 354 2.38 -27.40 15.33
N THR A 355 1.63 -28.49 15.15
CA THR A 355 0.17 -28.50 15.25
C THR A 355 -0.34 -28.21 16.67
N ALA A 356 0.53 -28.25 17.68
CA ALA A 356 0.21 -27.81 19.05
C ALA A 356 0.29 -26.28 19.23
N ILE A 357 1.04 -25.59 18.37
CA ILE A 357 1.15 -24.13 18.37
C ILE A 357 0.04 -23.52 17.51
N LEU A 358 -0.11 -24.00 16.27
CA LEU A 358 -1.18 -23.58 15.36
C LEU A 358 -1.98 -24.81 14.91
N PRO A 359 -3.02 -25.22 15.67
CA PRO A 359 -3.85 -26.35 15.29
C PRO A 359 -4.59 -26.08 13.96
N PRO A 360 -4.50 -26.99 12.97
CA PRO A 360 -5.15 -26.83 11.67
C PRO A 360 -6.66 -26.60 11.77
N ARG A 361 -7.23 -25.94 10.77
CA ARG A 361 -8.67 -25.62 10.68
C ARG A 361 -9.24 -24.77 11.83
N THR A 362 -8.38 -24.18 12.67
CA THR A 362 -8.79 -23.15 13.64
C THR A 362 -8.76 -21.75 13.05
N LYS A 363 -9.47 -20.80 13.68
CA LYS A 363 -9.44 -19.39 13.28
C LYS A 363 -8.02 -18.81 13.29
N ARG A 364 -7.22 -19.08 14.34
CA ARG A 364 -5.85 -18.56 14.48
C ARG A 364 -4.90 -19.14 13.44
N TRP A 365 -5.04 -20.42 13.13
CA TRP A 365 -4.31 -21.06 12.04
C TRP A 365 -4.64 -20.41 10.68
N ALA A 366 -5.92 -20.14 10.41
CA ALA A 366 -6.34 -19.49 9.16
C ALA A 366 -5.80 -18.05 9.05
N GLU A 367 -5.89 -17.26 10.12
CA GLU A 367 -5.34 -15.90 10.20
C GLU A 367 -3.81 -15.90 9.99
N ALA A 368 -3.10 -16.83 10.63
CA ALA A 368 -1.65 -16.97 10.47
C ALA A 368 -1.27 -17.39 9.04
N LYS A 369 -2.07 -18.24 8.38
CA LYS A 369 -1.79 -18.72 7.02
C LYS A 369 -1.97 -17.58 6.01
N VAL A 370 -3.04 -16.78 6.18
CA VAL A 370 -3.24 -15.55 5.40
C VAL A 370 -2.09 -14.57 5.61
N LEU A 371 -1.60 -14.39 6.83
CA LEU A 371 -0.46 -13.52 7.12
C LEU A 371 0.83 -14.03 6.44
N ALA A 372 1.11 -15.33 6.51
CA ALA A 372 2.28 -15.94 5.86
C ALA A 372 2.25 -15.77 4.34
N ASP A 373 1.10 -16.02 3.72
CA ASP A 373 0.89 -15.83 2.28
C ASP A 373 1.11 -14.34 1.89
N CYS A 374 0.57 -13.38 2.67
CA CYS A 374 0.76 -11.96 2.41
C CYS A 374 2.23 -11.51 2.57
N ILE A 375 2.93 -12.03 3.57
CA ILE A 375 4.36 -11.75 3.77
C ILE A 375 5.18 -12.34 2.62
N ASN A 376 4.85 -13.54 2.13
CA ASN A 376 5.51 -14.12 0.96
C ASN A 376 5.39 -13.18 -0.26
N VAL A 377 4.19 -12.65 -0.51
CA VAL A 377 3.98 -11.69 -1.60
C VAL A 377 4.76 -10.39 -1.37
N LYS A 378 4.82 -9.87 -0.14
CA LYS A 378 5.65 -8.70 0.22
C LYS A 378 7.13 -8.93 -0.07
N ILE A 379 7.67 -10.09 0.31
CA ILE A 379 9.07 -10.45 0.06
C ILE A 379 9.34 -10.56 -1.44
N SER A 380 8.51 -11.31 -2.18
CA SER A 380 8.64 -11.41 -3.64
C SER A 380 8.57 -10.03 -4.31
N LYS A 381 7.65 -9.16 -3.87
CA LYS A 381 7.56 -7.79 -4.40
C LYS A 381 8.84 -6.98 -4.17
N LEU A 382 9.39 -7.01 -2.96
CA LEU A 382 10.61 -6.27 -2.62
C LEU A 382 11.82 -6.76 -3.43
N TYR A 383 11.96 -8.08 -3.62
CA TYR A 383 12.96 -8.62 -4.54
C TYR A 383 12.78 -8.13 -5.97
N LEU A 384 11.55 -8.08 -6.47
CA LEU A 384 11.26 -7.61 -7.82
C LEU A 384 11.51 -6.11 -8.01
N TYR A 385 11.36 -5.28 -6.97
CA TYR A 385 11.80 -3.87 -7.03
C TYR A 385 13.30 -3.71 -7.26
N ASN A 386 14.10 -4.67 -6.78
CA ASN A 386 15.54 -4.72 -6.99
C ASN A 386 15.95 -5.48 -8.27
N ASN A 387 14.99 -5.89 -9.10
CA ASN A 387 15.21 -6.77 -10.27
C ASN A 387 15.85 -8.12 -9.92
N GLU A 388 15.73 -8.58 -8.68
CA GLU A 388 16.25 -9.87 -8.22
C GLU A 388 15.25 -11.00 -8.52
N HIS A 389 14.98 -11.23 -9.81
CA HIS A 389 13.92 -12.14 -10.28
C HIS A 389 14.09 -13.58 -9.77
N ALA A 390 15.33 -14.09 -9.74
CA ALA A 390 15.63 -15.43 -9.27
C ALA A 390 15.32 -15.62 -7.78
N LEU A 391 15.65 -14.62 -6.95
CA LEU A 391 15.36 -14.65 -5.52
C LEU A 391 13.85 -14.54 -5.24
N ALA A 392 13.16 -13.68 -5.98
CA ALA A 392 11.70 -13.55 -5.88
C ALA A 392 10.99 -14.88 -6.16
N LEU A 393 11.36 -15.56 -7.25
CA LEU A 393 10.77 -16.85 -7.64
C LEU A 393 11.19 -17.97 -6.68
N SER A 394 12.48 -18.04 -6.32
CA SER A 394 13.00 -19.05 -5.41
C SER A 394 12.31 -18.99 -4.05
N HIS A 395 12.14 -17.78 -3.49
CA HIS A 395 11.40 -17.58 -2.24
C HIS A 395 9.94 -18.02 -2.36
N HIS A 396 9.24 -17.61 -3.44
CA HIS A 396 7.86 -18.02 -3.67
C HIS A 396 7.71 -19.54 -3.77
N ASN A 397 8.57 -20.19 -4.56
CA ASN A 397 8.58 -21.64 -4.72
C ASN A 397 8.90 -22.36 -3.41
N ALA A 398 9.84 -21.83 -2.61
CA ALA A 398 10.15 -22.38 -1.29
C ALA A 398 8.95 -22.28 -0.35
N HIS A 399 8.25 -21.13 -0.33
CA HIS A 399 7.03 -20.96 0.46
C HIS A 399 5.94 -21.96 0.04
N VAL A 400 5.69 -22.10 -1.27
CA VAL A 400 4.71 -23.08 -1.79
C VAL A 400 5.11 -24.50 -1.39
N ARG A 401 6.37 -24.90 -1.57
CA ARG A 401 6.86 -26.23 -1.19
C ARG A 401 6.66 -26.52 0.30
N ILE A 402 7.14 -25.63 1.17
CA ILE A 402 7.05 -25.78 2.64
C ILE A 402 5.59 -25.93 3.07
N PHE A 403 4.69 -25.08 2.56
CA PHE A 403 3.28 -25.15 2.93
C PHE A 403 2.54 -26.32 2.28
N THR A 404 3.00 -26.84 1.14
CA THR A 404 2.53 -28.13 0.61
C THR A 404 2.88 -29.26 1.57
N ASP A 405 4.11 -29.31 2.07
CA ASP A 405 4.55 -30.34 3.03
C ASP A 405 3.75 -30.28 4.33
N PHE A 406 3.53 -29.07 4.87
CA PHE A 406 2.64 -28.90 6.01
C PHE A 406 1.20 -29.30 5.71
N SER A 407 0.68 -28.99 4.52
CA SER A 407 -0.70 -29.30 4.16
C SER A 407 -0.96 -30.81 4.10
N ARG A 408 0.03 -31.62 3.68
CA ARG A 408 -0.03 -33.08 3.78
C ARG A 408 -0.19 -33.52 5.25
N GLY A 409 0.61 -32.95 6.16
CA GLY A 409 0.52 -33.23 7.59
C GLY A 409 -0.79 -32.79 8.26
N TRP A 410 -1.52 -31.86 7.65
CA TRP A 410 -2.82 -31.37 8.14
C TRP A 410 -4.04 -32.12 7.59
N GLY A 411 -3.82 -33.13 6.72
CA GLY A 411 -4.91 -33.79 5.99
C GLY A 411 -5.58 -32.86 4.97
N ILE A 412 -4.80 -31.95 4.37
CA ILE A 412 -5.21 -31.03 3.30
C ILE A 412 -4.24 -31.25 2.13
N GLY A 413 -4.16 -32.49 1.63
CA GLY A 413 -3.23 -32.88 0.59
C GLY A 413 -3.79 -32.67 -0.82
N GLU A 414 -3.06 -33.19 -1.81
CA GLU A 414 -3.37 -33.11 -3.25
C GLU A 414 -4.70 -33.81 -3.62
N GLU A 415 -5.23 -34.63 -2.74
CA GLU A 415 -6.55 -35.26 -2.84
C GLU A 415 -7.71 -34.29 -2.52
N THR A 416 -7.44 -33.16 -1.86
CA THR A 416 -8.47 -32.23 -1.37
C THR A 416 -8.66 -31.03 -2.30
N PHE A 417 -9.89 -30.52 -2.39
CA PHE A 417 -10.14 -29.27 -3.13
C PHE A 417 -9.54 -28.05 -2.40
N GLU A 418 -9.42 -28.07 -1.07
CA GLU A 418 -8.85 -26.95 -0.32
C GLU A 418 -7.36 -26.72 -0.65
N TYR A 419 -6.60 -27.79 -0.87
CA TYR A 419 -5.20 -27.72 -1.31
C TYR A 419 -5.09 -27.01 -2.66
N TRP A 420 -5.82 -27.49 -3.66
CA TRP A 420 -5.79 -26.91 -5.02
C TRP A 420 -6.35 -25.49 -5.06
N SER A 421 -7.32 -25.17 -4.19
CA SER A 421 -7.80 -23.80 -3.98
C SER A 421 -6.69 -22.87 -3.45
N TRP A 422 -5.84 -23.34 -2.56
CA TRP A 422 -4.69 -22.56 -2.08
C TRP A 422 -3.59 -22.45 -3.13
N ILE A 423 -3.19 -23.53 -3.81
CA ILE A 423 -2.17 -23.47 -4.86
C ILE A 423 -2.60 -22.55 -6.02
N ALA A 424 -3.87 -22.62 -6.45
CA ALA A 424 -4.41 -21.73 -7.47
C ALA A 424 -4.31 -20.26 -7.05
N ARG A 425 -4.58 -19.95 -5.78
CA ARG A 425 -4.41 -18.59 -5.22
C ARG A 425 -2.96 -18.13 -5.22
N GLN A 426 -2.00 -18.99 -4.90
CA GLN A 426 -0.56 -18.66 -4.92
C GLN A 426 -0.08 -18.28 -6.33
N HIS A 427 -0.46 -19.06 -7.34
CA HIS A 427 -0.13 -18.76 -8.73
C HIS A 427 -0.83 -17.49 -9.22
N ARG A 428 -2.13 -17.33 -8.88
CA ARG A 428 -2.90 -16.14 -9.25
C ARG A 428 -2.30 -14.86 -8.66
N ILE A 429 -1.94 -14.86 -7.37
CA ILE A 429 -1.42 -13.65 -6.71
C ILE A 429 -0.04 -13.27 -7.27
N LEU A 430 0.81 -14.26 -7.59
CA LEU A 430 2.08 -14.01 -8.26
C LEU A 430 1.87 -13.45 -9.68
N ALA A 431 0.92 -14.00 -10.45
CA ALA A 431 0.56 -13.50 -11.77
C ALA A 431 0.08 -12.03 -11.71
N GLU A 432 -0.85 -11.73 -10.80
CA GLU A 432 -1.39 -10.38 -10.62
C GLU A 432 -0.31 -9.39 -10.15
N LEU A 433 0.68 -9.84 -9.37
CA LEU A 433 1.82 -9.00 -8.93
C LEU A 433 2.75 -8.68 -10.11
N LEU A 434 3.14 -9.70 -10.87
CA LEU A 434 4.02 -9.54 -12.03
C LEU A 434 3.36 -8.69 -13.11
N GLU A 435 2.06 -8.86 -13.34
CA GLU A 435 1.31 -8.06 -14.31
C GLU A 435 1.27 -6.57 -13.93
N GLN A 436 1.10 -6.25 -12.65
CA GLN A 436 1.19 -4.87 -12.19
C GLN A 436 2.60 -4.31 -12.31
N GLY A 437 3.61 -5.14 -12.03
CA GLY A 437 5.01 -4.78 -12.22
C GLY A 437 5.34 -4.47 -13.68
N THR A 438 4.93 -5.33 -14.61
CA THR A 438 5.26 -5.20 -16.03
C THR A 438 4.49 -4.09 -16.75
N ARG A 439 3.40 -3.60 -16.16
CA ARG A 439 2.72 -2.37 -16.60
C ARG A 439 3.48 -1.10 -16.23
N SER A 440 4.45 -1.19 -15.33
CA SER A 440 5.23 -0.05 -14.83
C SER A 440 6.72 -0.21 -15.14
N THR A 441 7.51 -0.70 -14.18
CA THR A 441 8.99 -0.69 -14.25
C THR A 441 9.61 -2.08 -14.38
N LEU A 442 8.86 -3.16 -14.14
CA LEU A 442 9.43 -4.51 -14.10
C LEU A 442 9.66 -5.05 -15.51
N THR A 443 10.90 -5.33 -15.85
CA THR A 443 11.26 -6.07 -17.07
C THR A 443 11.42 -7.54 -16.76
N ILE A 444 10.71 -8.41 -17.48
CA ILE A 444 10.83 -9.87 -17.27
C ILE A 444 12.03 -10.39 -18.08
N PRO A 445 12.93 -11.19 -17.48
CA PRO A 445 14.03 -11.81 -18.20
C PRO A 445 13.52 -12.71 -19.34
N VAL A 446 14.15 -12.58 -20.51
CA VAL A 446 13.90 -13.48 -21.63
C VAL A 446 14.91 -14.62 -21.57
N HIS A 447 14.43 -15.80 -21.15
CA HIS A 447 15.26 -17.01 -21.06
C HIS A 447 15.41 -17.65 -22.45
N LYS A 448 16.20 -17.02 -23.32
CA LYS A 448 16.61 -17.61 -24.60
C LYS A 448 17.95 -18.33 -24.43
N PRO A 449 18.11 -19.55 -24.96
CA PRO A 449 19.46 -20.08 -25.11
C PRO A 449 20.25 -19.09 -25.98
N PRO A 450 21.51 -18.77 -25.62
CA PRO A 450 22.33 -17.94 -26.48
C PRO A 450 22.37 -18.57 -27.88
N PRO A 451 22.32 -17.78 -28.97
CA PRO A 451 22.52 -18.34 -30.30
C PRO A 451 23.83 -19.12 -30.26
N ALA A 452 23.82 -20.35 -30.79
CA ALA A 452 25.03 -21.15 -30.89
C ALA A 452 26.07 -20.33 -31.65
N MET A 453 27.07 -19.81 -30.93
CA MET A 453 28.18 -19.11 -31.56
C MET A 453 28.84 -20.13 -32.50
N PRO A 454 29.14 -19.79 -33.78
CA PRO A 454 29.76 -20.71 -34.72
C PRO A 454 31.03 -21.37 -34.15
N ASN A 455 31.72 -20.67 -33.24
CA ASN A 455 32.90 -21.17 -32.55
C ASN A 455 32.62 -22.29 -31.55
N MET A 456 31.39 -22.55 -31.08
CA MET A 456 31.08 -23.69 -30.19
C MET A 456 31.24 -25.05 -30.89
N ILE A 457 30.91 -25.11 -32.19
CA ILE A 457 31.11 -26.34 -32.98
C ILE A 457 32.61 -26.51 -33.25
N LEU A 458 33.33 -25.41 -33.52
CA LEU A 458 34.76 -25.44 -33.76
C LEU A 458 35.55 -25.82 -32.49
N THR A 459 35.26 -25.26 -31.31
CA THR A 459 35.95 -25.63 -30.07
C THR A 459 35.62 -27.06 -29.61
N ALA A 460 34.37 -27.51 -29.75
CA ALA A 460 34.03 -28.91 -29.47
C ALA A 460 34.77 -29.88 -30.42
N SER A 461 34.91 -29.53 -31.71
CA SER A 461 35.70 -30.31 -32.68
C SER A 461 37.21 -30.23 -32.44
N GLN A 462 37.71 -29.13 -31.88
CA GLN A 462 39.13 -28.94 -31.55
C GLN A 462 39.54 -29.63 -30.23
N ILE A 463 38.61 -29.76 -29.27
CA ILE A 463 38.82 -30.56 -28.05
C ILE A 463 38.96 -32.05 -28.41
N GLN A 464 38.21 -32.52 -29.42
CA GLN A 464 38.36 -33.87 -29.95
C GLN A 464 39.71 -34.11 -30.66
N ASN A 465 40.38 -33.03 -31.09
CA ASN A 465 41.67 -33.05 -31.80
C ASN A 465 42.88 -32.59 -30.94
N GLY A 466 42.75 -32.47 -29.61
CA GLY A 466 43.89 -32.44 -28.69
C GLY A 466 44.81 -31.21 -28.76
N VAL A 467 44.32 -30.02 -29.14
CA VAL A 467 45.14 -28.80 -29.15
C VAL A 467 45.20 -28.15 -27.76
N LYS A 468 46.37 -28.18 -27.12
CA LYS A 468 46.66 -27.52 -25.83
C LYS A 468 46.85 -26.01 -26.05
N GLY A 469 45.93 -25.18 -25.58
CA GLY A 469 46.13 -23.72 -25.61
C GLY A 469 44.98 -22.82 -25.18
N ILE A 470 43.92 -23.32 -24.51
CA ILE A 470 42.81 -22.46 -24.08
C ILE A 470 43.02 -22.01 -22.63
N PRO A 471 42.96 -20.70 -22.30
CA PRO A 471 43.10 -20.22 -20.94
C PRO A 471 41.94 -20.74 -20.05
N ALA A 472 42.29 -21.33 -18.90
CA ALA A 472 41.35 -22.01 -17.99
C ALA A 472 40.15 -21.14 -17.55
N ASN A 473 40.33 -19.83 -17.43
CA ASN A 473 39.28 -18.89 -16.99
C ASN A 473 38.14 -18.71 -18.02
N ALA A 474 38.40 -18.93 -19.32
CA ALA A 474 37.36 -18.86 -20.35
C ALA A 474 36.50 -20.13 -20.37
N LEU A 475 37.12 -21.30 -20.15
CA LEU A 475 36.43 -22.58 -20.06
C LEU A 475 35.48 -22.65 -18.84
N GLU A 476 35.82 -22.02 -17.72
CA GLU A 476 34.99 -22.02 -16.51
C GLU A 476 33.71 -21.21 -16.70
N LEU A 477 33.81 -20.01 -17.29
CA LEU A 477 32.65 -19.15 -17.55
C LEU A 477 31.73 -19.73 -18.64
N ASP A 478 32.32 -20.36 -19.67
CA ASP A 478 31.56 -21.00 -20.75
C ASP A 478 30.93 -22.33 -20.32
N SER A 479 31.58 -23.08 -19.41
CA SER A 479 30.97 -24.24 -18.76
C SER A 479 29.78 -23.84 -17.89
N ILE A 480 29.86 -22.73 -17.15
CA ILE A 480 28.74 -22.20 -16.35
C ILE A 480 27.55 -21.79 -17.24
N ARG A 481 27.80 -21.19 -18.42
CA ARG A 481 26.75 -20.85 -19.41
C ARG A 481 26.12 -22.09 -20.06
N SER A 482 26.86 -23.21 -20.15
CA SER A 482 26.41 -24.48 -20.72
C SER A 482 25.46 -25.28 -19.83
N LEU A 483 25.43 -24.99 -18.51
CA LEU A 483 24.62 -25.73 -17.52
C LEU A 483 23.11 -25.41 -17.58
N GLY A 484 22.69 -24.50 -18.48
CA GLY A 484 21.31 -24.06 -18.57
C GLY A 484 20.88 -23.20 -17.38
N ILE A 485 19.65 -22.71 -17.42
CA ILE A 485 19.07 -21.91 -16.33
C ILE A 485 18.26 -22.84 -15.43
N ASN A 486 18.47 -22.79 -14.11
CA ASN A 486 17.63 -23.53 -13.17
C ASN A 486 16.17 -23.07 -13.34
N PRO A 487 15.22 -23.97 -13.70
CA PRO A 487 13.83 -23.61 -13.91
C PRO A 487 13.18 -22.95 -12.68
N SER A 488 13.65 -23.29 -11.47
CA SER A 488 13.14 -22.67 -10.23
C SER A 488 13.57 -21.21 -10.05
N HIS A 489 14.57 -20.75 -10.81
CA HIS A 489 15.09 -19.38 -10.82
C HIS A 489 14.68 -18.61 -12.08
N ALA A 490 14.12 -19.30 -13.08
CA ALA A 490 13.68 -18.72 -14.35
C ALA A 490 12.27 -18.13 -14.26
N LEU A 491 12.16 -16.91 -13.72
CA LEU A 491 10.89 -16.16 -13.66
C LEU A 491 10.28 -16.01 -15.06
N GLN A 492 9.05 -16.50 -15.23
CA GLN A 492 8.30 -16.42 -16.48
C GLN A 492 7.41 -15.17 -16.52
N HIS A 493 6.87 -14.84 -17.70
CA HIS A 493 5.90 -13.75 -17.83
C HIS A 493 4.58 -14.09 -17.09
N PRO A 494 3.75 -13.10 -16.71
CA PRO A 494 2.57 -13.31 -15.86
C PRO A 494 1.56 -14.34 -16.40
N GLY A 495 1.45 -14.45 -17.73
CA GLY A 495 0.55 -15.40 -18.40
C GLY A 495 0.81 -16.85 -18.03
N PHE A 496 2.06 -17.24 -17.80
CA PHE A 496 2.41 -18.58 -17.31
C PHE A 496 1.78 -18.89 -15.95
N TYR A 497 1.84 -17.93 -15.02
CA TYR A 497 1.28 -18.13 -13.68
C TYR A 497 -0.25 -18.10 -13.67
N TYR A 498 -0.89 -17.31 -14.54
CA TYR A 498 -2.35 -17.42 -14.75
C TYR A 498 -2.75 -18.77 -15.33
N PHE A 499 -1.97 -19.29 -16.27
CA PHE A 499 -2.16 -20.62 -16.82
C PHE A 499 -2.06 -21.71 -15.73
N MET A 500 -1.02 -21.66 -14.90
CA MET A 500 -0.88 -22.58 -13.77
C MET A 500 -2.02 -22.45 -12.74
N ALA A 501 -2.49 -21.23 -12.48
CA ALA A 501 -3.65 -21.00 -11.62
C ALA A 501 -4.93 -21.62 -12.20
N ALA A 502 -5.15 -21.53 -13.52
CA ALA A 502 -6.29 -22.14 -14.20
C ALA A 502 -6.25 -23.67 -14.06
N LYS A 503 -5.09 -24.28 -14.31
CA LYS A 503 -4.84 -25.72 -14.11
C LYS A 503 -5.16 -26.18 -12.70
N CYS A 504 -4.68 -25.45 -11.71
CA CYS A 504 -4.96 -25.77 -10.31
C CYS A 504 -6.45 -25.61 -9.97
N THR A 505 -7.15 -24.69 -10.63
CA THR A 505 -8.60 -24.50 -10.44
C THR A 505 -9.41 -25.64 -11.08
N GLU A 506 -8.95 -26.21 -12.19
CA GLU A 506 -9.55 -27.43 -12.76
C GLU A 506 -9.38 -28.63 -11.82
N LEU A 507 -8.18 -28.83 -11.28
CA LEU A 507 -7.93 -29.87 -10.28
C LEU A 507 -8.76 -29.67 -9.01
N ARG A 508 -8.89 -28.43 -8.55
CA ARG A 508 -9.80 -28.05 -7.46
C ARG A 508 -11.24 -28.50 -7.75
N ARG A 509 -11.73 -28.26 -8.97
CA ARG A 509 -13.08 -28.66 -9.40
C ARG A 509 -13.21 -30.18 -9.43
N GLU A 510 -12.25 -30.90 -10.01
CA GLU A 510 -12.25 -32.36 -10.08
C GLU A 510 -12.33 -32.99 -8.68
N ARG A 511 -11.50 -32.52 -7.73
CA ARG A 511 -11.55 -33.00 -6.34
C ARG A 511 -12.86 -32.65 -5.64
N PHE A 512 -13.41 -31.48 -5.92
CA PHE A 512 -14.71 -31.07 -5.37
C PHE A 512 -15.87 -31.93 -5.91
N LEU A 513 -15.89 -32.23 -7.21
CA LEU A 513 -16.91 -33.10 -7.80
C LEU A 513 -16.84 -34.53 -7.25
N ALA A 514 -15.64 -35.09 -7.11
CA ALA A 514 -15.47 -36.40 -6.48
C ALA A 514 -16.01 -36.39 -5.03
N ALA A 515 -15.76 -35.31 -4.28
CA ALA A 515 -16.29 -35.14 -2.93
C ALA A 515 -17.83 -34.99 -2.90
N LEU A 516 -18.43 -34.31 -3.89
CA LEU A 516 -19.89 -34.21 -4.05
C LEU A 516 -20.53 -35.55 -4.41
N GLU A 517 -19.90 -36.34 -5.27
CA GLU A 517 -20.38 -37.68 -5.64
C GLU A 517 -20.43 -38.61 -4.41
N ILE A 518 -19.42 -38.53 -3.53
CA ILE A 518 -19.39 -39.27 -2.26
C ILE A 518 -20.53 -38.84 -1.34
N GLU A 519 -20.77 -37.53 -1.16
CA GLU A 519 -21.88 -37.00 -0.35
C GLU A 519 -23.23 -37.52 -0.86
N ASN A 520 -23.45 -37.47 -2.18
CA ASN A 520 -24.68 -37.93 -2.82
C ASN A 520 -24.85 -39.45 -2.71
N SER A 521 -23.77 -40.21 -2.86
CA SER A 521 -23.80 -41.68 -2.84
C SER A 521 -23.97 -42.24 -1.43
N GLN A 522 -23.27 -41.66 -0.44
CA GLN A 522 -23.28 -42.14 0.94
C GLN A 522 -24.40 -41.56 1.79
N LYS A 523 -25.14 -40.54 1.28
CA LYS A 523 -26.14 -39.77 2.04
C LYS A 523 -25.62 -39.21 3.37
N VAL A 524 -24.30 -39.09 3.52
CA VAL A 524 -23.66 -38.48 4.70
C VAL A 524 -23.46 -37.00 4.38
N PRO A 525 -24.21 -36.09 5.02
CA PRO A 525 -24.07 -34.66 4.75
C PRO A 525 -22.69 -34.18 5.23
N MET A 526 -21.85 -33.75 4.29
CA MET A 526 -20.54 -33.19 4.64
C MET A 526 -20.71 -31.74 5.11
N SER A 527 -20.95 -31.55 6.41
CA SER A 527 -21.23 -30.24 7.02
C SER A 527 -19.99 -29.35 7.26
N SER A 528 -18.84 -29.64 6.65
CA SER A 528 -17.65 -28.81 6.89
C SER A 528 -17.85 -27.40 6.30
N PRO A 529 -17.50 -26.31 7.02
CA PRO A 529 -17.67 -24.95 6.49
C PRO A 529 -16.93 -24.73 5.16
N GLY A 530 -15.79 -25.40 4.96
CA GLY A 530 -15.03 -25.34 3.71
C GLY A 530 -15.82 -25.91 2.53
N PHE A 531 -16.45 -27.06 2.71
CA PHE A 531 -17.24 -27.71 1.67
C PHE A 531 -18.54 -26.95 1.36
N MET A 532 -19.21 -26.40 2.38
CA MET A 532 -20.41 -25.55 2.18
C MET A 532 -20.10 -24.25 1.43
N ASN A 533 -18.91 -23.67 1.65
CA ASN A 533 -18.45 -22.52 0.88
C ASN A 533 -18.11 -22.91 -0.55
N GLU A 534 -17.48 -24.09 -0.74
CA GLU A 534 -17.10 -24.59 -2.06
C GLU A 534 -18.29 -24.84 -2.98
N LYS A 535 -19.44 -25.31 -2.43
CA LYS A 535 -20.70 -25.45 -3.19
C LYS A 535 -21.20 -24.16 -3.85
N LYS A 536 -20.80 -22.99 -3.33
CA LYS A 536 -21.19 -21.68 -3.87
C LYS A 536 -20.23 -21.18 -4.95
N VAL A 537 -19.12 -21.87 -5.18
CA VAL A 537 -18.07 -21.44 -6.12
C VAL A 537 -18.43 -21.91 -7.51
N ASP A 538 -18.49 -20.98 -8.47
CA ASP A 538 -18.53 -21.31 -9.88
C ASP A 538 -17.10 -21.51 -10.41
N HIS A 539 -16.63 -22.75 -10.38
CA HIS A 539 -15.28 -23.09 -10.84
C HIS A 539 -15.07 -22.80 -12.32
N LEU A 540 -16.06 -23.05 -13.18
CA LEU A 540 -15.90 -22.92 -14.63
C LEU A 540 -15.72 -21.46 -15.04
N THR A 541 -16.45 -20.54 -14.39
CA THR A 541 -16.27 -19.10 -14.61
C THR A 541 -14.86 -18.64 -14.20
N ILE A 542 -14.34 -19.13 -13.07
CA ILE A 542 -12.96 -18.80 -12.63
C ILE A 542 -11.92 -19.37 -13.61
N VAL A 543 -12.11 -20.61 -14.07
CA VAL A 543 -11.22 -21.24 -15.06
C VAL A 543 -11.20 -20.45 -16.37
N LEU A 544 -12.37 -20.02 -16.86
CA LEU A 544 -12.48 -19.17 -18.05
C LEU A 544 -11.77 -17.83 -17.86
N GLU A 545 -11.95 -17.15 -16.72
CA GLU A 545 -11.26 -15.88 -16.41
C GLU A 545 -9.73 -16.05 -16.49
N LEU A 546 -9.20 -17.09 -15.85
CA LEU A 546 -7.76 -17.33 -15.75
C LEU A 546 -7.14 -17.73 -17.09
N TYR A 547 -7.78 -18.64 -17.85
CA TYR A 547 -7.29 -19.02 -19.17
C TYR A 547 -7.37 -17.86 -20.17
N THR A 548 -8.42 -17.03 -20.12
CA THR A 548 -8.54 -15.85 -20.98
C THR A 548 -7.40 -14.86 -20.73
N LYS A 549 -7.12 -14.55 -19.45
CA LYS A 549 -5.97 -13.71 -19.07
C LYS A 549 -4.64 -14.32 -19.52
N ALA A 550 -4.47 -15.63 -19.34
CA ALA A 550 -3.28 -16.32 -19.80
C ALA A 550 -3.12 -16.18 -21.33
N TYR A 551 -4.18 -16.44 -22.10
CA TYR A 551 -4.19 -16.34 -23.56
C TYR A 551 -3.80 -14.95 -24.06
N GLU A 552 -4.41 -13.89 -23.52
CA GLU A 552 -4.07 -12.50 -23.88
C GLU A 552 -2.60 -12.17 -23.62
N LEU A 553 -2.08 -12.60 -22.47
CA LEU A 553 -0.68 -12.36 -22.11
C LEU A 553 0.28 -13.20 -22.95
N PHE A 554 -0.03 -14.46 -23.24
CA PHE A 554 0.78 -15.28 -24.16
C PHE A 554 0.81 -14.68 -25.57
N LYS A 555 -0.29 -14.09 -26.06
CA LYS A 555 -0.27 -13.33 -27.32
C LYS A 555 0.59 -12.08 -27.24
N LYS A 556 0.52 -11.34 -26.13
CA LYS A 556 1.33 -10.13 -25.92
C LYS A 556 2.83 -10.41 -25.87
N TYR A 557 3.22 -11.51 -25.24
CA TYR A 557 4.64 -11.91 -25.08
C TYR A 557 5.14 -12.86 -26.19
N ALA A 558 4.26 -13.32 -27.08
CA ALA A 558 4.67 -14.09 -28.25
C ALA A 558 5.55 -13.20 -29.14
N VAL A 559 6.79 -13.64 -29.36
CA VAL A 559 7.67 -13.04 -30.36
C VAL A 559 7.09 -13.42 -31.72
N VAL A 560 6.43 -12.48 -32.39
CA VAL A 560 6.07 -12.64 -33.79
C VAL A 560 7.38 -12.58 -34.58
N ASP A 561 7.85 -13.73 -35.07
CA ASP A 561 8.83 -13.72 -36.14
C ASP A 561 8.13 -13.13 -37.38
N PRO A 562 8.60 -12.01 -37.95
CA PRO A 562 7.99 -11.40 -39.13
C PRO A 562 7.86 -12.37 -40.32
N GLN A 563 8.66 -13.44 -40.34
CA GLN A 563 8.71 -14.41 -41.43
C GLN A 563 7.87 -15.68 -41.17
N SER A 564 7.36 -15.90 -39.94
CA SER A 564 6.49 -17.03 -39.61
C SER A 564 5.49 -16.64 -38.51
N PRO A 565 4.28 -16.15 -38.84
CA PRO A 565 3.26 -15.75 -37.88
C PRO A 565 2.54 -16.95 -37.24
N THR A 566 3.25 -18.05 -36.98
CA THR A 566 2.68 -19.21 -36.30
C THR A 566 2.45 -18.87 -34.84
N GLN A 567 1.19 -18.86 -34.40
CA GLN A 567 0.86 -18.74 -32.98
C GLN A 567 1.56 -19.86 -32.20
N GLY A 568 2.20 -19.51 -31.08
CA GLY A 568 2.92 -20.49 -30.27
C GLY A 568 2.01 -21.66 -29.87
N ARG A 569 2.53 -22.89 -29.90
CA ARG A 569 1.78 -24.13 -29.58
C ARG A 569 1.00 -24.03 -28.27
N LEU A 570 1.58 -23.37 -27.25
CA LEU A 570 0.94 -23.16 -25.96
C LEU A 570 -0.27 -22.22 -26.04
N THR A 571 -0.24 -21.19 -26.90
CA THR A 571 -1.36 -20.26 -27.12
C THR A 571 -2.57 -20.99 -27.72
N LEU A 572 -2.33 -21.86 -28.72
CA LEU A 572 -3.37 -22.70 -29.32
C LEU A 572 -3.94 -23.69 -28.29
N TRP A 573 -3.06 -24.31 -27.50
CA TRP A 573 -3.46 -25.22 -26.43
C TRP A 573 -4.33 -24.52 -25.38
N ILE A 574 -4.01 -23.28 -24.99
CA ILE A 574 -4.83 -22.50 -24.06
C ILE A 574 -6.20 -22.20 -24.68
N ALA A 575 -6.25 -21.82 -25.96
CA ALA A 575 -7.51 -21.58 -26.64
C ALA A 575 -8.40 -22.83 -26.70
N TYR A 576 -7.82 -24.00 -26.94
CA TYR A 576 -8.51 -25.28 -26.85
C TYR A 576 -9.12 -25.50 -25.45
N ARG A 577 -8.38 -25.17 -24.37
CA ARG A 577 -8.94 -25.27 -23.01
C ARG A 577 -10.09 -24.32 -22.78
N ILE A 578 -10.01 -23.08 -23.27
CA ILE A 578 -11.12 -22.12 -23.18
C ILE A 578 -12.37 -22.71 -23.85
N ALA A 579 -12.22 -23.26 -25.06
CA ALA A 579 -13.32 -23.93 -25.77
C ALA A 579 -13.87 -25.13 -24.98
N GLN A 580 -12.99 -25.97 -24.41
CA GLN A 580 -13.38 -27.09 -23.55
C GLN A 580 -14.16 -26.63 -22.31
N THR A 581 -13.76 -25.54 -21.67
CA THR A 581 -14.48 -24.98 -20.51
C THR A 581 -15.84 -24.40 -20.93
N TYR A 582 -15.94 -23.76 -22.10
CA TYR A 582 -17.24 -23.32 -22.64
C TYR A 582 -18.18 -24.51 -22.88
N TYR A 583 -17.68 -25.59 -23.48
CA TYR A 583 -18.42 -26.83 -23.66
C TYR A 583 -18.93 -27.38 -22.32
N GLN A 584 -18.05 -27.47 -21.31
CA GLN A 584 -18.43 -27.93 -19.96
C GLN A 584 -19.43 -27.01 -19.26
N SER A 585 -19.47 -25.73 -19.59
CA SER A 585 -20.46 -24.78 -19.08
C SER A 585 -21.79 -24.76 -19.86
N GLY A 586 -21.95 -25.64 -20.86
CA GLY A 586 -23.15 -25.70 -21.70
C GLY A 586 -23.26 -24.59 -22.75
N LYS A 587 -22.21 -23.79 -22.97
CA LYS A 587 -22.16 -22.68 -23.93
C LYS A 587 -21.55 -23.14 -25.26
N TYR A 588 -22.26 -24.04 -25.95
CA TYR A 588 -21.75 -24.72 -27.15
C TYR A 588 -21.40 -23.77 -28.31
N ASP A 589 -22.19 -22.72 -28.54
CA ASP A 589 -21.94 -21.75 -29.61
C ASP A 589 -20.57 -21.06 -29.48
N MET A 590 -20.19 -20.73 -28.24
CA MET A 590 -18.90 -20.08 -27.95
C MET A 590 -17.74 -21.08 -28.06
N ALA A 591 -17.98 -22.35 -27.69
CA ALA A 591 -16.99 -23.40 -27.85
C ALA A 591 -16.68 -23.66 -29.34
N ILE A 592 -17.71 -23.75 -30.18
CA ILE A 592 -17.56 -23.97 -31.64
C ILE A 592 -16.78 -22.84 -32.28
N ARG A 593 -17.16 -21.57 -32.01
CA ARG A 593 -16.49 -20.39 -32.59
C ARG A 593 -14.99 -20.38 -32.35
N LEU A 594 -14.55 -20.80 -31.16
CA LEU A 594 -13.13 -20.86 -30.83
C LEU A 594 -12.42 -22.01 -31.55
N VAL A 595 -13.02 -23.20 -31.62
CA VAL A 595 -12.42 -24.34 -32.33
C VAL A 595 -12.31 -24.06 -33.84
N THR A 596 -13.31 -23.43 -34.44
CA THR A 596 -13.31 -23.06 -35.86
C THR A 596 -12.33 -21.94 -36.21
N PHE A 597 -11.88 -21.15 -35.24
CA PHE A 597 -10.93 -20.05 -35.48
C PHE A 597 -9.46 -20.53 -35.54
N PHE A 598 -9.17 -21.74 -35.02
CA PHE A 598 -7.83 -22.33 -34.99
C PHE A 598 -7.66 -23.59 -35.83
N SER A 599 -8.74 -24.03 -36.50
CA SER A 599 -8.73 -25.05 -37.55
C SER A 599 -8.52 -24.37 -38.89
#